data_AF-E8K9E2-F1
#
_entry.id   AF-E8K9E2-F1
#
_cell.length_a   1.000
_cell.length_b   1.000
_cell.length_c   1.000
_cell.angle_alpha   90.00
_cell.angle_beta   90.00
_cell.angle_gamma   90.00
#
_symmetry.space_group_name_H-M   'P 1'
#
loop_
_entity.id
_entity.type
_entity.pdbx_description
1 polymer ?
#
loop_
_entity_poly.entity_id
_entity_poly.type
_entity_poly.pdbx_seq_one_letter_code
_entity_poly.pdbx_strand_id
1 'polypeptide(L)'
;MRQKMDNLKKLYDKYSVYITRPRLEIATVVVIVLCAIFVFVGNMPKQGVLKLDGDSLVYDGSIVRGKMNGQGTMTFSNGDTYTGEFKNGAFNGQGTYQAKDGWVYEGHFVNGQAEGKGKLTTEQEVVYEGDFKQGLFQQAQ
;
A
#
# COMPACT_ATOMS: atom_id res chain seq x y z
N MET A 1 23.02 -23.77 -36.14
CA MET A 1 22.68 -24.66 -35.00
C MET A 1 23.91 -25.05 -34.18
N ARG A 2 24.94 -25.67 -34.79
CA ARG A 2 26.19 -26.10 -34.13
C ARG A 2 26.94 -24.96 -33.39
N GLN A 3 27.16 -23.83 -34.06
CA GLN A 3 27.81 -22.64 -33.48
C GLN A 3 27.11 -22.07 -32.21
N LYS A 4 25.77 -22.10 -32.17
CA LYS A 4 25.01 -21.65 -30.99
C LYS A 4 25.24 -22.58 -29.80
N MET A 5 25.35 -23.88 -30.06
CA MET A 5 25.59 -24.90 -29.04
C MET A 5 27.03 -24.84 -28.51
N ASP A 6 27.99 -24.57 -29.39
CA ASP A 6 29.40 -24.37 -28.99
C ASP A 6 29.58 -23.10 -28.15
N ASN A 7 28.86 -22.02 -28.50
CA ASN A 7 28.85 -20.79 -27.70
C ASN A 7 28.21 -21.00 -26.32
N LEU A 8 27.14 -21.78 -26.25
CA LEU A 8 26.47 -22.09 -24.97
C LEU A 8 27.37 -22.96 -24.07
N LYS A 9 28.07 -23.95 -24.64
CA LYS A 9 29.04 -24.77 -23.90
C LYS A 9 30.19 -23.93 -23.34
N LYS A 10 30.78 -23.06 -24.16
CA LYS A 10 31.82 -22.13 -23.69
C LYS A 10 31.34 -21.22 -22.56
N LEU A 11 30.07 -20.79 -22.62
CA LEU A 11 29.46 -20.00 -21.55
C LEU A 11 29.27 -20.84 -20.28
N TYR A 12 28.73 -22.05 -20.42
CA TYR A 12 28.54 -22.98 -19.31
C TYR A 12 29.86 -23.32 -18.63
N ASP A 13 30.90 -23.69 -19.39
CA ASP A 13 32.21 -24.03 -18.82
C ASP A 13 32.81 -22.83 -18.08
N LYS A 14 32.69 -21.62 -18.64
CA LYS A 14 33.17 -20.37 -18.02
C LYS A 14 32.46 -20.04 -16.71
N TYR A 15 31.15 -20.27 -16.63
CA TYR A 15 30.34 -19.88 -15.46
C TYR A 15 30.05 -21.04 -14.49
N SER A 16 30.26 -22.30 -14.88
CA SER A 16 29.99 -23.50 -14.07
C SER A 16 30.74 -23.50 -12.74
N VAL A 17 31.97 -22.95 -12.72
CA VAL A 17 32.79 -22.74 -11.52
C VAL A 17 32.14 -21.78 -10.51
N TYR A 18 31.29 -20.87 -10.99
CA TYR A 18 30.55 -19.90 -10.18
C TYR A 18 29.16 -20.40 -9.77
N ILE A 19 28.61 -21.39 -10.49
CA ILE A 19 27.31 -22.03 -10.19
C ILE A 19 27.53 -23.07 -9.08
N THR A 20 27.89 -22.61 -7.88
CA THR A 20 27.82 -23.42 -6.66
C THR A 20 26.49 -23.16 -5.97
N ARG A 21 25.90 -24.17 -5.30
CA ARG A 21 24.66 -24.02 -4.53
C ARG A 21 24.62 -22.74 -3.66
N PRO A 22 25.63 -22.45 -2.81
CA PRO A 22 25.59 -21.25 -1.96
C PRO A 22 25.65 -19.95 -2.75
N ARG A 23 26.35 -19.89 -3.88
CA ARG A 23 26.39 -18.70 -4.74
C ARG A 23 25.08 -18.48 -5.48
N LEU A 24 24.40 -19.56 -5.86
CA LEU A 24 23.08 -19.50 -6.49
C LEU A 24 22.02 -19.02 -5.50
N GLU A 25 22.04 -19.52 -4.26
CA GLU A 25 21.15 -19.05 -3.18
C GLU A 25 21.30 -17.54 -2.96
N ILE A 26 22.53 -17.04 -2.81
CA ILE A 26 22.80 -15.60 -2.67
C ILE A 26 22.30 -14.82 -3.89
N ALA A 27 22.57 -15.30 -5.12
CA ALA A 27 22.11 -14.64 -6.34
C ALA A 27 20.58 -14.57 -6.42
N THR A 28 19.86 -15.63 -6.03
CA THR A 28 18.40 -15.62 -6.01
C THR A 28 17.84 -14.65 -4.99
N VAL A 29 18.43 -14.57 -3.79
CA VAL A 29 18.01 -13.59 -2.78
C VAL A 29 18.25 -12.17 -3.27
N VAL A 30 19.40 -11.90 -3.91
CA VAL A 30 19.70 -10.58 -4.49
C VAL A 30 18.69 -10.23 -5.58
N VAL A 31 18.33 -11.17 -6.46
CA VAL A 31 17.32 -10.94 -7.50
C VAL A 31 15.95 -10.65 -6.89
N ILE A 32 15.54 -11.41 -5.86
CA ILE A 32 14.27 -11.19 -5.16
C ILE A 32 14.25 -9.80 -4.51
N VAL A 33 15.34 -9.39 -3.84
CA VAL A 33 15.47 -8.07 -3.22
C VAL A 33 15.46 -6.97 -4.29
N LEU A 34 16.15 -7.14 -5.42
CA LEU A 34 16.13 -6.19 -6.53
C LEU A 34 14.74 -6.07 -7.15
N CYS A 35 14.03 -7.17 -7.34
CA CYS A 35 12.65 -7.17 -7.82
C CYS A 35 11.72 -6.46 -6.83
N ALA A 36 11.87 -6.73 -5.52
CA ALA A 36 11.10 -6.06 -4.48
C ALA A 36 11.36 -4.55 -4.47
N ILE A 37 12.62 -4.12 -4.55
CA ILE A 37 13.01 -2.70 -4.64
C ILE A 37 12.43 -2.07 -5.92
N PHE A 38 12.50 -2.76 -7.07
CA PHE A 38 11.98 -2.23 -8.33
C PHE A 38 10.46 -2.05 -8.31
N VAL A 39 9.72 -3.00 -7.72
CA VAL A 39 8.27 -2.85 -7.48
C VAL A 39 8.01 -1.66 -6.55
N PHE A 40 8.83 -1.47 -5.52
CA PHE A 40 8.67 -0.37 -4.57
C PHE A 40 8.98 1.01 -5.17
N VAL A 41 10.02 1.10 -6.02
CA VAL A 41 10.48 2.36 -6.61
C VAL A 41 9.69 2.73 -7.86
N GLY A 42 9.30 1.75 -8.68
CA GLY A 42 8.61 1.97 -9.96
C GLY A 42 7.15 2.37 -9.83
N ASN A 43 6.53 2.15 -8.66
CA ASN A 43 5.13 2.44 -8.40
C ASN A 43 4.92 3.64 -7.48
N MET A 44 5.92 4.51 -7.28
CA MET A 44 5.73 5.76 -6.53
C MET A 44 4.90 6.73 -7.39
N PRO A 45 3.61 6.95 -7.09
CA PRO A 45 2.88 8.03 -7.72
C PRO A 45 3.54 9.37 -7.37
N LYS A 46 3.36 10.38 -8.23
CA LYS A 46 3.78 11.75 -7.89
C LYS A 46 3.04 12.18 -6.63
N GLN A 47 3.74 12.09 -5.50
CA GLN A 47 3.27 12.56 -4.20
C GLN A 47 3.23 14.08 -4.25
N GLY A 48 2.14 14.66 -3.77
CA GLY A 48 1.98 16.10 -3.64
C GLY A 48 1.18 16.40 -2.39
N VAL A 49 1.51 17.53 -1.77
CA VAL A 49 0.75 18.05 -0.63
C VAL A 49 -0.36 18.97 -1.15
N LEU A 50 -1.61 18.59 -0.94
CA LEU A 50 -2.76 19.48 -1.10
C LEU A 50 -3.16 20.03 0.26
N LYS A 51 -3.16 21.35 0.39
CA LYS A 51 -3.76 22.04 1.52
C LYS A 51 -5.14 22.53 1.11
N LEU A 52 -6.16 22.06 1.81
CA LEU A 52 -7.56 22.39 1.59
C LEU A 52 -8.07 23.20 2.79
N ASP A 53 -9.08 24.04 2.56
CA ASP A 53 -9.75 24.85 3.58
C ASP A 53 -8.79 25.72 4.43
N GLY A 54 -7.97 26.52 3.74
CA GLY A 54 -7.07 27.48 4.39
C GLY A 54 -6.00 26.84 5.29
N ASP A 55 -5.38 25.75 4.81
CA ASP A 55 -4.37 24.93 5.50
C ASP A 55 -4.89 24.01 6.62
N SER A 56 -6.19 23.99 6.85
CA SER A 56 -6.83 23.19 7.91
C SER A 56 -6.88 21.69 7.58
N LEU A 57 -6.85 21.32 6.31
CA LEU A 57 -6.86 19.93 5.86
C LEU A 57 -5.66 19.69 4.94
N VAL A 58 -4.84 18.71 5.28
CA VAL A 58 -3.60 18.40 4.57
C VAL A 58 -3.69 17.00 4.00
N TYR A 59 -3.56 16.88 2.68
CA TYR A 59 -3.46 15.60 2.00
C TYR A 59 -2.06 15.43 1.43
N ASP A 60 -1.41 14.32 1.77
CA ASP A 60 -0.14 13.88 1.18
C ASP A 60 -0.38 12.58 0.40
N GLY A 61 -0.30 12.66 -0.92
CA GLY A 61 -0.51 11.47 -1.76
C GLY A 61 -0.62 11.80 -3.24
N SER A 62 -1.20 10.87 -4.00
CA SER A 62 -1.30 11.02 -5.45
C SER A 62 -2.41 11.99 -5.86
N ILE A 63 -2.07 12.93 -6.73
CA ILE A 63 -3.03 13.89 -7.25
C ILE A 63 -3.16 13.67 -8.76
N VAL A 64 -4.37 13.31 -9.19
CA VAL A 64 -4.69 13.11 -10.60
C VAL A 64 -5.77 14.10 -10.99
N ARG A 65 -5.49 14.96 -11.98
CA ARG A 65 -6.41 16.00 -12.46
C ARG A 65 -6.95 16.90 -11.34
N GLY A 66 -6.08 17.27 -10.39
CA GLY A 66 -6.45 18.13 -9.26
C GLY A 66 -7.31 17.46 -8.19
N LYS A 67 -7.49 16.14 -8.23
CA LYS A 67 -8.24 15.37 -7.22
C LYS A 67 -7.33 14.35 -6.54
N MET A 68 -7.56 14.12 -5.25
CA MET A 68 -6.94 13.04 -4.48
C MET A 68 -7.33 11.69 -5.08
N ASN A 69 -6.34 10.88 -5.44
CA ASN A 69 -6.53 9.58 -6.07
C ASN A 69 -5.41 8.62 -5.65
N GLY A 70 -5.67 7.31 -5.67
CA GLY A 70 -4.68 6.31 -5.27
C GLY A 70 -4.35 6.40 -3.78
N GLN A 71 -3.17 5.92 -3.38
CA GLN A 71 -2.77 5.94 -1.98
C GLN A 71 -2.42 7.35 -1.50
N GLY A 72 -2.79 7.67 -0.25
CA GLY A 72 -2.37 8.88 0.43
C GLY A 72 -2.78 8.92 1.90
N THR A 73 -2.36 9.97 2.58
CA THR A 73 -2.72 10.29 3.96
C THR A 73 -3.40 11.64 3.99
N MET A 74 -4.58 11.73 4.62
CA MET A 74 -5.30 12.97 4.86
C MET A 74 -5.34 13.24 6.36
N THR A 75 -4.83 14.39 6.76
CA THR A 75 -4.88 14.91 8.12
C THR A 75 -5.92 16.01 8.18
N PHE A 76 -6.88 15.85 9.08
CA PHE A 76 -7.95 16.80 9.32
C PHE A 76 -7.56 17.83 10.37
N SER A 77 -8.27 18.96 10.41
CA SER A 77 -8.01 20.06 11.34
C SER A 77 -8.22 19.69 12.81
N ASN A 78 -9.12 18.74 13.07
CA ASN A 78 -9.34 18.20 14.41
C ASN A 78 -8.19 17.28 14.87
N GLY A 79 -7.27 16.90 13.97
CA GLY A 79 -6.15 15.99 14.23
C GLY A 79 -6.44 14.53 13.89
N ASP A 80 -7.64 14.21 13.39
CA ASP A 80 -7.92 12.89 12.84
C ASP A 80 -7.07 12.66 11.59
N THR A 81 -6.79 11.39 11.30
CA THR A 81 -6.03 11.00 10.13
C THR A 81 -6.69 9.84 9.41
N TYR A 82 -6.65 9.88 8.08
CA TYR A 82 -6.99 8.74 7.24
C TYR A 82 -5.80 8.39 6.37
N THR A 83 -5.42 7.13 6.33
CA THR A 83 -4.38 6.61 5.41
C THR A 83 -4.95 5.47 4.61
N GLY A 84 -4.93 5.58 3.28
CA GLY A 84 -5.47 4.55 2.41
C GLY A 84 -5.76 5.03 1.00
N GLU A 85 -6.65 4.30 0.34
CA GLU A 85 -7.00 4.57 -1.06
C GLU A 85 -8.03 5.71 -1.20
N PHE A 86 -7.76 6.59 -2.16
CA PHE A 86 -8.61 7.68 -2.57
C PHE A 86 -9.10 7.48 -4.00
N LYS A 87 -10.33 7.88 -4.27
CA LYS A 87 -10.90 7.94 -5.62
C LYS A 87 -11.73 9.20 -5.76
N ASN A 88 -11.37 10.03 -6.72
CA ASN A 88 -12.08 11.29 -7.01
C ASN A 88 -12.25 12.23 -5.80
N GLY A 89 -11.32 12.21 -4.85
CA GLY A 89 -11.37 13.04 -3.65
C GLY A 89 -12.07 12.41 -2.44
N ALA A 90 -12.57 11.18 -2.52
CA ALA A 90 -13.18 10.47 -1.40
C ALA A 90 -12.37 9.22 -1.01
N PHE A 91 -12.46 8.81 0.25
CA PHE A 91 -11.95 7.52 0.71
C PHE A 91 -12.65 6.40 -0.05
N ASN A 92 -11.87 5.50 -0.65
CA ASN A 92 -12.40 4.45 -1.50
C ASN A 92 -11.38 3.32 -1.62
N GLY A 93 -11.70 2.12 -1.14
CA GLY A 93 -10.75 1.01 -1.06
C GLY A 93 -10.37 0.69 0.37
N GLN A 94 -9.24 0.01 0.57
CA GLN A 94 -8.72 -0.28 1.90
C GLN A 94 -8.11 0.97 2.53
N GLY A 95 -8.32 1.16 3.84
CA GLY A 95 -7.68 2.23 4.58
C GLY A 95 -7.84 2.11 6.10
N THR A 96 -7.17 3.03 6.78
CA THR A 96 -7.18 3.17 8.22
C THR A 96 -7.60 4.60 8.57
N TYR A 97 -8.67 4.73 9.35
CA TYR A 97 -9.06 5.99 9.98
C TYR A 97 -8.64 5.96 11.44
N GLN A 98 -7.82 6.91 11.86
CA GLN A 98 -7.40 7.09 13.24
C GLN A 98 -7.95 8.41 13.76
N ALA A 99 -8.84 8.32 14.74
CA ALA A 99 -9.29 9.49 15.45
C ALA A 99 -8.22 9.98 16.42
N LYS A 100 -8.14 11.29 16.60
CA LYS A 100 -7.28 11.90 17.62
C LYS A 100 -7.59 11.39 19.03
N ASP A 101 -8.86 11.05 19.27
CA ASP A 101 -9.33 10.50 20.55
C ASP A 101 -8.90 9.04 20.79
N GLY A 102 -8.17 8.43 19.85
CA GLY A 102 -7.43 7.19 20.07
C GLY A 102 -8.07 5.92 19.51
N TRP A 103 -9.31 5.99 19.01
CA TRP A 103 -9.90 4.85 18.30
C TRP A 103 -9.41 4.80 16.85
N VAL A 104 -9.27 3.58 16.35
CA VAL A 104 -8.78 3.27 15.01
C VAL A 104 -9.75 2.32 14.32
N TYR A 105 -10.18 2.69 13.13
CA TYR A 105 -10.91 1.82 12.22
C TYR A 105 -9.99 1.40 11.07
N GLU A 106 -9.90 0.10 10.82
CA GLU A 106 -9.18 -0.49 9.69
C GLU A 106 -10.18 -1.29 8.84
N GLY A 107 -10.30 -0.99 7.56
CA GLY A 107 -11.24 -1.71 6.70
C GLY A 107 -11.46 -1.06 5.35
N HIS A 108 -12.55 -1.48 4.71
CA HIS A 108 -12.89 -1.00 3.38
C HIS A 108 -13.82 0.23 3.45
N PHE A 109 -13.58 1.17 2.53
CA PHE A 109 -14.31 2.42 2.41
C PHE A 109 -14.95 2.54 1.04
N VAL A 110 -16.16 3.08 1.00
CA VAL A 110 -16.86 3.45 -0.23
C VAL A 110 -17.41 4.86 -0.08
N ASN A 111 -16.91 5.78 -0.90
CA ASN A 111 -17.33 7.19 -0.94
C ASN A 111 -17.24 7.88 0.43
N GLY A 112 -16.16 7.63 1.17
CA GLY A 112 -15.94 8.22 2.50
C GLY A 112 -16.53 7.44 3.67
N GLN A 113 -17.33 6.39 3.42
CA GLN A 113 -17.99 5.63 4.49
C GLN A 113 -17.36 4.23 4.63
N ALA A 114 -17.23 3.76 5.87
CA ALA A 114 -16.85 2.37 6.14
C ALA A 114 -17.93 1.41 5.61
N GLU A 115 -17.52 0.41 4.83
CA GLU A 115 -18.39 -0.53 4.12
C GLU A 115 -17.71 -1.90 4.01
N GLY A 116 -18.43 -2.99 4.28
CA GLY A 116 -17.89 -4.34 4.25
C GLY A 116 -17.06 -4.66 5.50
N LYS A 117 -16.10 -5.58 5.39
CA LYS A 117 -15.32 -6.03 6.55
C LYS A 117 -14.41 -4.93 7.09
N GLY A 118 -14.41 -4.77 8.41
CA GLY A 118 -13.52 -3.88 9.10
C GLY A 118 -13.36 -4.23 10.57
N LYS A 119 -12.44 -3.52 11.21
CA LYS A 119 -12.04 -3.71 12.60
C LYS A 119 -11.94 -2.35 13.28
N LEU A 120 -12.63 -2.21 14.41
CA LEU A 120 -12.58 -1.03 15.27
C LEU A 120 -11.81 -1.39 16.54
N THR A 121 -10.79 -0.60 16.85
CA THR A 121 -9.91 -0.79 18.01
C THR A 121 -9.86 0.49 18.83
N THR A 122 -9.92 0.40 20.16
CA THR A 122 -9.74 1.52 21.10
C THR A 122 -8.68 1.13 22.11
N GLU A 123 -7.69 1.98 22.39
CA GLU A 123 -6.62 1.69 23.38
C GLU A 123 -5.99 0.29 23.25
N GLN A 124 -5.84 -0.21 22.02
CA GLN A 124 -5.35 -1.55 21.66
C GLN A 124 -6.32 -2.73 21.91
N GLU A 125 -7.54 -2.47 22.37
CA GLU A 125 -8.61 -3.45 22.49
C GLU A 125 -9.48 -3.45 21.23
N VAL A 126 -9.73 -4.63 20.66
CA VAL A 126 -10.64 -4.80 19.52
C VAL A 126 -12.07 -4.71 20.03
N VAL A 127 -12.71 -3.56 19.79
CA VAL A 127 -14.10 -3.30 20.20
C VAL A 127 -15.09 -4.00 19.26
N TYR A 128 -14.74 -4.08 17.98
CA TYR A 128 -15.58 -4.72 16.98
C TYR A 128 -14.76 -5.22 15.80
N GLU A 129 -15.10 -6.40 15.29
CA GLU A 129 -14.58 -6.94 14.04
C GLU A 129 -15.73 -7.62 13.28
N GLY A 130 -16.05 -7.12 12.10
CA GLY A 130 -17.25 -7.55 11.39
C GLY A 130 -17.60 -6.71 10.19
N ASP A 131 -18.87 -6.74 9.78
CA ASP A 131 -19.36 -5.99 8.63
C ASP A 131 -19.83 -4.58 9.02
N PHE A 132 -19.44 -3.61 8.21
CA PHE A 132 -19.88 -2.22 8.29
C PHE A 132 -20.77 -1.93 7.09
N LYS A 133 -21.78 -1.09 7.28
CA LYS A 133 -22.63 -0.59 6.20
C LYS A 133 -22.93 0.87 6.46
N GLN A 134 -22.59 1.73 5.50
CA GLN A 134 -22.77 3.18 5.60
C GLN A 134 -22.17 3.80 6.88
N GLY A 135 -21.01 3.29 7.32
CA GLY A 135 -20.35 3.76 8.53
C GLY A 135 -20.81 3.10 9.83
N LEU A 136 -21.85 2.25 9.79
CA LEU A 136 -22.41 1.59 10.98
C LEU A 136 -21.97 0.12 11.05
N PHE A 137 -21.40 -0.29 12.18
CA PHE A 137 -21.14 -1.71 12.45
C PHE A 137 -22.46 -2.49 12.51
N GLN A 138 -22.50 -3.69 11.92
CA GLN A 138 -23.66 -4.57 11.94
C GLN A 138 -23.52 -5.54 13.11
N GLN A 139 -24.46 -5.58 14.05
CA GLN A 139 -24.42 -6.60 15.10
C GLN A 139 -24.48 -7.99 14.46
N ALA A 140 -23.54 -8.87 14.83
CA ALA A 140 -23.69 -10.29 14.55
C ALA A 140 -24.92 -10.80 15.31
N GLN A 141 -25.86 -11.41 14.60
CA GLN A 141 -27.03 -12.06 15.19
C GLN A 141 -26.63 -13.28 16.03
#